data_AF-A0AA46Q0K7-F1
#
_entry.id   AF-A0AA46Q0K7-F1
#
_cell.length_a   1.000
_cell.length_b   1.000
_cell.length_c   1.000
_cell.angle_alpha   90.00
_cell.angle_beta   90.00
_cell.angle_gamma   90.00
#
_symmetry.space_group_name_H-M   'P 1'
#
loop_
_entity.id
_entity.type
_entity.pdbx_description
1 polymer ?
#
loop_
_entity_poly.entity_id
_entity_poly.type
_entity_poly.pdbx_seq_one_letter_code
_entity_poly.pdbx_strand_id
1 'polypeptide(L)' 'MNPQIENNFKYHAPKEGQPEKYNAIREKAKELAYLIDEVCPNSREKSVALTNLETSVMWANASIARN' A
#
# COMPACT_ATOMS: atom_id res chain seq x y z
N MET A 1 22.66 0.71 -18.30
CA MET A 1 21.28 0.99 -17.84
C MET A 1 21.16 0.51 -16.40
N ASN A 2 20.45 1.22 -15.52
CA ASN A 2 20.31 0.83 -14.12
C ASN A 2 19.17 -0.22 -13.98
N PRO A 3 19.47 -1.50 -13.66
CA PRO A 3 18.45 -2.56 -13.65
C PRO A 3 17.30 -2.32 -12.67
N GLN A 4 17.56 -1.62 -11.56
CA GLN A 4 16.54 -1.33 -10.55
C GLN A 4 15.54 -0.30 -11.08
N ILE A 5 16.01 0.72 -11.79
CA ILE A 5 15.14 1.72 -12.42
C ILE A 5 14.27 1.02 -13.47
N GLU A 6 14.86 0.23 -14.36
CA GLU A 6 14.10 -0.51 -15.39
C GLU A 6 13.03 -1.43 -14.78
N ASN A 7 13.38 -2.15 -13.70
CA ASN A 7 12.40 -3.00 -13.01
C ASN A 7 11.31 -2.18 -12.31
N ASN A 8 11.64 -1.03 -11.71
CA ASN A 8 10.66 -0.22 -10.98
C ASN A 8 9.64 0.46 -11.90
N PHE A 9 10.04 0.80 -13.13
CA PHE A 9 9.24 1.58 -14.08
C PHE A 9 8.65 0.78 -15.26
N LYS A 10 8.96 -0.52 -15.40
CA LYS A 10 8.29 -1.38 -16.39
C LYS A 10 6.87 -1.75 -15.97
N TYR A 11 6.07 -2.20 -16.93
CA TYR A 11 4.79 -2.83 -16.66
C TYR A 11 4.98 -4.22 -16.05
N HIS A 12 4.27 -4.50 -14.95
CA HIS A 12 4.23 -5.80 -14.29
C HIS A 12 2.83 -6.38 -14.41
N ALA A 13 2.66 -7.36 -15.31
CA ALA A 13 1.40 -8.07 -15.45
C ALA A 13 1.11 -8.86 -14.16
N PRO A 14 -0.15 -8.88 -13.67
CA PRO A 14 -0.52 -9.68 -12.51
C PRO A 14 -0.24 -11.18 -12.74
N LYS A 15 0.42 -11.81 -11.78
CA LYS A 15 0.59 -13.27 -11.71
C LYS A 15 -0.56 -13.90 -10.91
N GLU A 16 -0.82 -15.18 -11.11
CA GLU A 16 -1.75 -15.96 -10.29
C GLU A 16 -1.42 -15.81 -8.80
N GLY A 17 -2.43 -15.62 -7.94
CA GLY A 17 -2.24 -15.43 -6.50
C GLY A 17 -1.83 -14.02 -6.06
N GLN A 18 -1.45 -13.11 -6.97
CA GLN A 18 -1.15 -11.72 -6.62
C GLN A 18 -2.40 -10.90 -6.26
N PRO A 19 -3.54 -10.99 -6.98
CA PRO A 19 -4.77 -10.29 -6.62
C PRO A 19 -5.20 -10.50 -5.17
N GLU A 20 -5.10 -11.74 -4.68
CA GLU A 20 -5.45 -12.15 -3.32
C GLU A 20 -4.53 -11.46 -2.30
N LYS A 21 -3.23 -11.38 -2.57
CA LYS A 21 -2.26 -10.68 -1.71
C LYS A 21 -2.54 -9.18 -1.66
N TYR A 22 -2.83 -8.55 -2.80
CA TYR A 22 -3.19 -7.14 -2.83
C TYR A 22 -4.45 -6.86 -2.01
N ASN A 23 -5.46 -7.73 -2.13
CA ASN A 23 -6.71 -7.59 -1.38
C ASN A 23 -6.48 -7.78 0.12
N ALA A 24 -5.70 -8.78 0.54
CA ALA A 24 -5.37 -8.98 1.94
C ALA A 24 -4.72 -7.74 2.59
N ILE A 25 -3.78 -7.09 1.89
CA ILE A 25 -3.12 -5.86 2.35
C ILE A 25 -4.13 -4.70 2.44
N ARG A 26 -4.93 -4.50 1.38
CA ARG A 26 -5.89 -3.39 1.31
C ARG A 26 -6.97 -3.50 2.37
N GLU A 27 -7.49 -4.71 2.61
CA GLU A 27 -8.51 -4.93 3.65
C GLU A 27 -7.97 -4.64 5.05
N LYS A 28 -6.76 -5.10 5.38
CA LYS A 28 -6.15 -4.83 6.69
C LYS A 28 -5.79 -3.35 6.88
N ALA A 29 -5.32 -2.68 5.83
CA ALA A 29 -5.10 -1.24 5.89
C ALA A 29 -6.42 -0.47 6.05
N LYS A 30 -7.49 -0.90 5.37
CA LYS A 30 -8.82 -0.30 5.53
C LYS A 30 -9.36 -0.45 6.95
N GLU A 31 -9.22 -1.64 7.55
CA GLU A 31 -9.56 -1.86 8.97
C GLU A 31 -8.82 -0.89 9.90
N LEU A 32 -7.50 -0.74 9.73
CA LEU A 32 -6.70 0.19 10.53
C LEU A 32 -7.07 1.66 10.27
N ALA A 33 -7.36 2.02 9.02
CA ALA A 33 -7.80 3.37 8.66
C ALA A 33 -9.10 3.75 9.39
N TYR A 34 -10.08 2.83 9.43
CA TYR A 34 -11.30 3.03 10.21
C TYR A 34 -11.02 3.20 11.70
N LEU A 35 -10.13 2.38 12.28
CA LEU A 35 -9.76 2.50 13.68
C LEU A 35 -9.11 3.87 13.97
N ILE A 36 -8.16 4.31 13.13
CA ILE A 36 -7.55 5.64 13.24
C ILE A 36 -8.61 6.74 13.13
N ASP A 37 -9.56 6.59 12.21
CA ASP A 37 -10.62 7.56 12.02
C ASP A 37 -11.51 7.70 13.26
N GLU A 38 -11.87 6.56 13.86
CA GLU A 38 -12.73 6.47 15.03
C GLU A 38 -12.07 7.02 16.31
N VAL A 39 -10.81 6.64 16.56
CA VAL A 39 -10.19 6.87 17.88
C VAL A 39 -9.30 8.10 17.95
N CYS A 40 -8.81 8.62 16.82
CA CYS A 40 -7.95 9.80 16.81
C CYS A 40 -8.77 11.10 16.66
N PRO A 41 -8.46 12.16 17.41
CA PRO A 41 -9.11 13.45 17.23
C PRO A 41 -8.78 14.03 15.85
N ASN A 42 -9.68 14.86 15.31
CA ASN A 42 -9.44 15.59 14.08
C ASN A 42 -8.21 16.51 14.24
N SER A 43 -7.12 16.16 13.58
CA SER A 43 -5.80 16.73 13.83
C SER A 43 -4.88 16.53 12.63
N ARG A 44 -3.76 17.26 12.60
CA ARG A 44 -2.72 17.07 11.58
C ARG A 44 -2.14 15.66 11.65
N GLU A 45 -1.95 15.14 12.86
CA GLU A 45 -1.40 13.83 13.16
C GLU A 45 -2.27 12.72 12.59
N LYS A 46 -3.60 12.81 12.75
CA LYS A 46 -4.55 11.87 12.14
C LYS A 46 -4.44 11.85 10.61
N SER A 47 -4.42 13.03 9.97
CA SER A 47 -4.27 13.12 8.52
C SER A 47 -2.94 12.52 8.04
N VAL A 48 -1.84 12.81 8.75
CA VAL A 48 -0.51 12.24 8.43
C VAL A 48 -0.50 10.72 8.62
N ALA A 49 -1.15 10.20 9.67
CA ALA A 49 -1.24 8.76 9.90
C ALA A 49 -1.96 8.04 8.75
N LEU A 50 -3.08 8.59 8.27
CA LEU A 50 -3.81 8.05 7.12
C LEU A 50 -2.97 8.11 5.84
N THR A 51 -2.31 9.23 5.54
CA THR A 51 -1.42 9.35 4.36
C THR A 51 -0.26 8.36 4.41
N ASN A 52 0.34 8.14 5.58
CA ASN A 52 1.42 7.17 5.74
C ASN A 52 0.93 5.72 5.60
N LEU A 53 -0.29 5.42 6.03
CA LEU A 53 -0.91 4.11 5.83
C LEU A 53 -1.14 3.84 4.33
N GLU A 54 -1.69 4.80 3.59
CA GLU A 54 -1.83 4.71 2.13
C GLU A 54 -0.48 4.50 1.43
N THR A 55 0.54 5.25 1.83
CA THR A 55 1.91 5.12 1.33
C THR A 55 2.48 3.72 1.61
N SER A 56 2.22 3.18 2.81
CA SER A 56 2.63 1.83 3.19
C SER A 56 1.98 0.77 2.28
N VAL A 57 0.68 0.90 2.01
CA VAL A 57 -0.05 0.00 1.09
C VAL A 57 0.50 0.10 -0.33
N MET A 58 0.80 1.31 -0.82
CA MET A 58 1.40 1.52 -2.14
C MET A 58 2.72 0.75 -2.28
N TRP A 59 3.63 0.90 -1.32
CA TRP A 59 4.93 0.20 -1.34
C TRP A 59 4.81 -1.31 -1.14
N ALA A 60 3.87 -1.77 -0.30
CA ALA A 60 3.62 -3.19 -0.14
C ALA A 60 3.11 -3.82 -1.44
N ASN A 61 2.13 -3.20 -2.11
CA ASN A 61 1.66 -3.67 -3.43
C ASN A 61 2.77 -3.60 -4.49
N ALA A 62 3.58 -2.55 -4.49
CA ALA A 62 4.71 -2.44 -5.41
C ALA A 62 5.73 -3.58 -5.20
N SER A 63 5.95 -4.01 -3.96
CA SER A 63 6.83 -5.15 -3.66
C SER A 63 6.29 -6.47 -4.23
N ILE A 64 4.97 -6.68 -4.22
CA ILE A 64 4.34 -7.86 -4.84
C ILE A 64 4.43 -7.77 -6.37
N ALA A 65 4.21 -6.60 -6.95
CA ALA A 65 4.24 -6.42 -8.40
C ALA A 65 5.66 -6.59 -8.98
N ARG A 66 6.67 -6.09 -8.28
CA ARG A 66 8.06 -5.99 -8.78
C ARG A 66 8.90 -7.26 -8.55
N ASN A 67 8.35 -8.29 -7.92
CA ASN A 67 9.01 -9.57 -7.58
C ASN A 67 8.17 -10.78 -8.06
#